data_AF-A0A941DAH0-F1
#
_entry.id   AF-A0A941DAH0-F1
#
_cell.length_a   1.000
_cell.length_b   1.000
_cell.length_c   1.000
_cell.angle_alpha   90.00
_cell.angle_beta   90.00
_cell.angle_gamma   90.00
#
_symmetry.space_group_name_H-M   'P 1'
#
loop_
_entity.id
_entity.type
_entity.pdbx_description
1 polymer ?
#
loop_
_entity_poly.entity_id
_entity_poly.type
_entity_poly.pdbx_seq_one_letter_code
_entity_poly.pdbx_strand_id
1 'polypeptide(L)'
;MSEHADTPQEQDAAAEAAQNVVDEATSWEYSAEKDTIDEAVDEGLDEAGVEMDPSERQRVVDEIDDVKDGEDEGSPTVDPDAVTPADDER
;
A
#
# COMPACT_ATOMS: atom_id res chain seq x y z
N MET A 1 18.17 7.12 24.25
CA MET A 1 17.29 7.44 23.11
C MET A 1 17.31 6.18 22.28
N SER A 2 16.22 5.43 22.31
CA SER A 2 16.05 4.25 21.48
C SER A 2 15.54 4.75 20.14
N GLU A 3 16.44 4.93 19.18
CA GLU A 3 16.04 4.92 17.76
C GLU A 3 15.75 3.44 17.46
N HIS A 4 14.46 3.05 17.43
CA HIS A 4 14.04 1.89 16.65
C HIS A 4 14.40 2.24 15.21
N ALA A 5 15.62 1.86 14.83
CA ALA A 5 16.09 1.97 13.48
C ALA A 5 15.49 0.79 12.73
N ASP A 6 14.24 0.95 12.29
CA ASP A 6 13.84 0.39 11.00
C ASP A 6 15.01 0.63 10.06
N THR A 7 15.72 -0.43 9.67
CA THR A 7 16.83 -0.22 8.77
C THR A 7 16.25 0.26 7.44
N PRO A 8 16.94 1.16 6.71
CA PRO A 8 16.46 1.62 5.41
C PRO A 8 16.23 0.46 4.42
N GLN A 9 16.77 -0.73 4.70
CA GLN A 9 16.55 -1.95 3.91
C GLN A 9 15.20 -2.63 4.22
N GLU A 10 14.72 -2.56 5.46
CA GLU A 10 13.42 -3.11 5.88
C GLU A 10 12.29 -2.19 5.41
N GLN A 11 12.50 -0.86 5.46
CA GLN A 11 11.59 0.12 4.86
C GLN A 11 11.47 -0.03 3.34
N ASP A 12 12.59 -0.22 2.63
CA ASP A 12 12.55 -0.45 1.17
C ASP A 12 11.73 -1.71 0.85
N ALA A 13 11.95 -2.81 1.59
CA ALA A 13 11.19 -4.05 1.41
C ALA A 13 9.70 -3.89 1.73
N ALA A 14 9.36 -3.13 2.77
CA ALA A 14 7.96 -2.81 3.11
C ALA A 14 7.29 -1.97 2.01
N ALA A 15 8.00 -0.98 1.47
CA ALA A 15 7.51 -0.17 0.36
C ALA A 15 7.35 -0.98 -0.92
N GLU A 16 8.29 -1.87 -1.25
CA GLU A 16 8.18 -2.78 -2.39
C GLU A 16 6.98 -3.72 -2.25
N ALA A 17 6.74 -4.26 -1.04
CA ALA A 17 5.60 -5.13 -0.78
C ALA A 17 4.27 -4.36 -0.85
N ALA A 18 4.19 -3.17 -0.25
CA ALA A 18 3.03 -2.29 -0.35
C ALA A 18 2.73 -1.91 -1.80
N GLN A 19 3.76 -1.60 -2.59
CA GLN A 19 3.63 -1.29 -4.00
C GLN A 19 3.07 -2.48 -4.79
N ASN A 20 3.51 -3.71 -4.50
CA ASN A 20 2.96 -4.91 -5.14
C ASN A 20 1.46 -5.08 -4.85
N VAL A 21 1.04 -4.85 -3.61
CA VAL A 21 -0.39 -4.94 -3.21
C VAL A 21 -1.21 -3.90 -3.97
N VAL A 22 -0.71 -2.67 -4.08
CA VAL A 22 -1.37 -1.59 -4.82
C VAL A 22 -1.45 -1.90 -6.31
N ASP A 23 -0.40 -2.46 -6.90
CA ASP A 23 -0.40 -2.94 -8.29
C ASP A 23 -1.43 -4.06 -8.53
N GLU A 24 -1.54 -5.01 -7.61
CA GLU A 24 -2.57 -6.06 -7.68
C GLU A 24 -3.96 -5.47 -7.56
N ALA A 25 -4.22 -4.62 -6.55
CA ALA A 25 -5.51 -3.96 -6.37
C ALA A 25 -5.91 -3.12 -7.60
N THR A 26 -4.96 -2.39 -8.19
CA THR A 26 -5.16 -1.63 -9.44
C THR A 26 -5.51 -2.54 -10.61
N SER A 27 -4.98 -3.77 -10.67
CA SER A 27 -5.36 -4.72 -11.73
C SER A 27 -6.80 -5.22 -11.61
N TRP A 28 -7.39 -5.24 -10.42
CA TRP A 28 -8.78 -5.67 -10.18
C TRP A 28 -9.79 -4.53 -10.17
N GLU A 29 -9.28 -3.32 -9.97
CA GLU A 29 -9.95 -2.02 -9.89
C GLU A 29 -11.10 -1.86 -10.89
N TYR A 30 -10.87 -2.15 -12.18
CA TYR A 30 -11.86 -2.03 -13.24
C TYR A 30 -13.17 -2.82 -13.00
N SER A 31 -13.12 -3.79 -12.09
CA SER A 31 -14.24 -4.65 -11.72
C SER A 31 -14.70 -4.51 -10.26
N ALA A 32 -14.00 -3.70 -9.45
CA ALA A 32 -14.18 -3.60 -8.00
C ALA A 32 -14.75 -2.23 -7.59
N GLU A 33 -15.56 -2.19 -6.53
CA GLU A 33 -16.00 -0.94 -5.91
C GLU A 33 -14.90 -0.40 -4.98
N LYS A 34 -14.88 0.92 -4.72
CA LYS A 34 -13.90 1.58 -3.83
C LYS A 34 -13.76 0.91 -2.45
N ASP A 35 -14.86 0.50 -1.81
CA ASP A 35 -14.82 -0.25 -0.55
C ASP A 35 -14.12 -1.61 -0.69
N THR A 36 -14.27 -2.30 -1.83
CA THR A 36 -13.56 -3.55 -2.10
C THR A 36 -12.07 -3.31 -2.31
N ILE A 37 -11.69 -2.19 -2.93
CA ILE A 37 -10.29 -1.80 -3.12
C ILE A 37 -9.64 -1.50 -1.76
N ASP A 38 -10.30 -0.76 -0.86
CA ASP A 38 -9.77 -0.50 0.49
C ASP A 38 -9.55 -1.80 1.28
N GLU A 39 -10.53 -2.71 1.26
CA GLU A 39 -10.42 -4.01 1.94
C GLU A 39 -9.29 -4.87 1.35
N ALA A 40 -9.14 -4.91 0.03
CA ALA A 40 -8.08 -5.67 -0.64
C ALA A 40 -6.68 -5.10 -0.36
N VAL A 41 -6.54 -3.77 -0.32
CA VAL A 41 -5.27 -3.12 0.03
C VAL A 41 -4.92 -3.38 1.50
N ASP A 42 -5.89 -3.24 2.42
CA ASP A 42 -5.67 -3.51 3.85
C ASP A 42 -5.28 -4.98 4.10
N GLU A 43 -6.01 -5.93 3.51
CA GLU A 43 -5.71 -7.36 3.63
C GLU A 43 -4.36 -7.73 3.02
N GLY A 44 -4.02 -7.18 1.86
CA GLY A 44 -2.73 -7.43 1.21
C GLY A 44 -1.55 -6.87 2.00
N LEU A 45 -1.71 -5.70 2.63
CA LEU A 45 -0.70 -5.11 3.50
C LEU A 45 -0.49 -5.95 4.76
N ASP A 46 -1.57 -6.42 5.40
CA ASP A 46 -1.51 -7.29 6.57
C ASP A 46 -0.84 -8.65 6.23
N GLU A 47 -1.19 -9.26 5.08
CA GLU A 47 -0.55 -10.50 4.61
C GLU A 47 0.95 -10.30 4.30
N ALA A 48 1.32 -9.12 3.82
CA ALA A 48 2.71 -8.74 3.58
C ALA A 48 3.47 -8.39 4.87
N GLY A 49 2.78 -8.28 6.01
CA GLY A 49 3.38 -7.80 7.25
C GLY A 49 3.85 -6.35 7.13
N VAL A 50 3.07 -5.50 6.46
CA VAL A 50 3.33 -4.08 6.27
C VAL A 50 2.15 -3.29 6.84
N GLU A 51 2.45 -2.24 7.59
CA GLU A 51 1.45 -1.29 8.04
C GLU A 51 1.61 0.01 7.22
N MET A 52 0.48 0.58 6.77
CA MET A 52 0.45 1.83 6.03
C MET A 52 -0.36 2.86 6.80
N ASP A 53 0.09 4.12 6.80
CA ASP A 53 -0.68 5.21 7.41
C ASP A 53 -2.08 5.29 6.78
N PRO A 54 -3.15 5.39 7.59
CA PRO A 54 -4.52 5.39 7.06
C PRO A 54 -4.80 6.60 6.14
N SER A 55 -4.08 7.70 6.29
CA SER A 55 -4.20 8.86 5.41
C SER A 55 -3.62 8.56 4.02
N GLU A 56 -2.49 7.84 3.98
CA GLU A 56 -1.85 7.43 2.73
C GLU A 56 -2.66 6.33 2.06
N ARG A 57 -3.15 5.34 2.82
CA ARG A 57 -4.02 4.29 2.28
C ARG A 57 -5.25 4.87 1.60
N GLN A 58 -5.91 5.83 2.25
CA GLN A 58 -7.10 6.46 1.67
C GLN A 58 -6.77 7.25 0.39
N ARG A 59 -5.61 7.93 0.35
CA ARG A 59 -5.13 8.61 -0.86
C ARG A 59 -4.84 7.62 -1.98
N VAL A 60 -4.16 6.51 -1.69
CA VAL A 60 -3.90 5.42 -2.63
C VAL A 60 -5.20 4.84 -3.16
N VAL A 61 -6.17 4.51 -2.28
CA VAL A 61 -7.47 3.95 -2.69
C VAL A 61 -8.27 4.91 -3.58
N ASP A 62 -8.28 6.20 -3.27
CA ASP A 62 -8.89 7.21 -4.15
C ASP A 62 -8.17 7.30 -5.51
N GLU A 63 -6.84 7.24 -5.53
CA GLU A 63 -6.05 7.26 -6.76
C GLU A 63 -6.30 5.98 -7.60
N ILE A 64 -6.38 4.81 -6.97
CA ILE A 64 -6.77 3.54 -7.61
C ILE A 64 -8.17 3.67 -8.23
N ASP A 65 -9.17 4.17 -7.50
CA ASP A 65 -10.55 4.34 -8.02
C ASP A 65 -10.66 5.39 -9.14
N ASP A 66 -9.76 6.39 -9.18
CA ASP A 66 -9.71 7.40 -10.25
C ASP A 66 -9.02 6.87 -11.52
N VAL A 67 -8.08 5.92 -11.40
CA VAL A 67 -7.42 5.23 -12.55
C VAL A 67 -8.45 4.54 -13.46
N LYS A 68 -9.60 4.12 -12.91
CA LYS A 68 -10.76 3.59 -13.65
C LYS A 68 -11.22 4.48 -14.81
N ASP A 69 -11.12 5.79 -14.63
CA ASP A 69 -11.53 6.83 -15.58
C ASP A 69 -10.38 7.31 -16.49
N GLY A 70 -9.13 6.93 -16.18
CA GLY A 70 -7.91 7.30 -16.91
C GLY A 70 -7.31 6.16 -17.73
N GLU A 71 -7.41 6.25 -19.07
CA GLU A 71 -6.61 5.41 -19.96
C GLU A 71 -5.11 5.77 -19.76
N ASP A 72 -4.29 4.84 -19.25
CA ASP A 72 -2.80 4.87 -19.24
C ASP A 72 -2.04 5.42 -18.01
N GLU A 73 -2.69 5.72 -16.87
CA GLU A 73 -1.96 6.01 -15.63
C GLU A 73 -1.88 4.70 -14.81
N GLY A 74 -0.67 4.15 -14.66
CA GLY A 74 -0.44 2.90 -13.93
C GLY A 74 -0.80 3.01 -12.44
N SER A 75 -0.52 1.95 -11.70
CA SER A 75 -0.81 1.85 -10.27
C SER A 75 -0.22 3.03 -9.47
N PRO A 76 -0.97 3.57 -8.50
CA PRO A 76 -0.50 4.67 -7.65
C PRO A 76 0.83 4.32 -6.98
N THR A 77 1.69 5.33 -6.82
CA THR A 77 2.97 5.15 -6.12
C THR A 77 2.78 5.33 -4.62
N VAL A 78 3.25 4.36 -3.85
CA VAL A 78 3.20 4.39 -2.38
C VAL A 78 4.37 5.21 -1.83
N ASP A 79 4.09 6.12 -0.89
CA ASP A 79 5.15 6.84 -0.18
C ASP A 79 5.85 5.93 0.85
N PRO A 80 7.18 5.68 0.73
CA PRO A 80 7.91 4.75 1.59
C PRO A 80 7.99 5.23 3.05
N ASP A 81 7.91 6.54 3.30
CA ASP A 81 7.87 7.12 4.64
C ASP A 81 6.51 6.92 5.34
N ALA A 82 5.47 6.56 4.58
CA ALA A 82 4.12 6.31 5.09
C ALA A 82 3.84 4.82 5.32
N VAL A 83 4.81 3.94 5.04
CA VAL A 83 4.75 2.52 5.30
C VAL A 83 5.83 2.11 6.29
N THR A 84 5.47 1.19 7.17
CA THR A 84 6.39 0.59 8.12
C THR A 84 6.22 -0.91 8.08
N PRO A 85 7.29 -1.71 8.15
CA PRO A 85 7.12 -3.13 8.41
C PRO A 85 6.34 -3.30 9.71
N ALA A 86 5.33 -4.18 9.70
CA ALA A 86 4.65 -4.57 10.91
C ALA A 86 5.67 -5.31 11.77
N ASP A 87 6.18 -4.62 12.80
CA ASP A 87 7.21 -5.08 13.73
C ASP A 87 6.84 -6.49 14.26
N ASP A 88 7.52 -7.54 13.76
CA ASP A 88 7.50 -8.86 14.37
C ASP A 88 8.41 -8.77 15.61
N GLU A 89 7.84 -8.40 16.76
CA GLU A 89 8.49 -8.51 18.06
C GLU A 89 8.95 -9.99 18.27
N ARG A 90 10.21 -10.33 17.97
CA ARG A 90 10.81 -11.65 18.26
C ARG A 90 12.25 -11.61 18.78
#